data_AF-A0A2P2DA60-F1
#
_entry.id   AF-A0A2P2DA60-F1
#
_cell.length_a   1.000
_cell.length_b   1.000
_cell.length_c   1.000
_cell.angle_alpha   90.00
_cell.angle_beta   90.00
_cell.angle_gamma   90.00
#
_symmetry.space_group_name_H-M   'P 1'
#
loop_
_entity.id
_entity.type
_entity.pdbx_description
1 polymer ?
#
loop_
_entity_poly.entity_id
_entity_poly.type
_entity_poly.pdbx_seq_one_letter_code
_entity_poly.pdbx_strand_id
1 'polypeptide(L)'
;MSDVNSQWDLAFKRYNVATNSGTSGSGSGGACDSGQTNFSNTFNGSECTAVVDLKLSSSGGGPVSASSESINPTMAAPLDLSPMPSGYGTWYSYSNGILTARTKVFIVTGSDGAKYAVQFLDYYNAAGTSGFPKFQWKKL
;
A
#
# COMPACT_ATOMS: atom_id res chain seq x y z
N MET A 1 -18.92 -20.06 9.86
CA MET A 1 -19.08 -19.80 8.41
C MET A 1 -18.39 -18.46 8.17
N SER A 2 -17.18 -18.45 7.61
CA SER A 2 -16.53 -17.18 7.24
C SER A 2 -17.32 -16.58 6.09
N ASP A 3 -17.87 -15.38 6.29
CA ASP A 3 -18.56 -14.66 5.22
C ASP A 3 -17.59 -14.49 4.05
N VAL A 4 -17.84 -15.15 2.92
CA VAL A 4 -17.08 -14.98 1.68
C VAL A 4 -17.11 -13.53 1.17
N ASN A 5 -18.05 -12.72 1.68
CA ASN A 5 -18.15 -11.28 1.46
C ASN A 5 -17.15 -10.44 2.27
N SER A 6 -16.40 -11.05 3.20
CA SER A 6 -15.33 -10.41 3.98
C SER A 6 -13.92 -10.73 3.44
N GLN A 7 -13.83 -11.51 2.36
CA GLN A 7 -12.58 -11.89 1.71
C GLN A 7 -12.17 -10.82 0.69
N TRP A 8 -11.25 -9.95 1.12
CA TRP A 8 -10.55 -8.97 0.29
C TRP A 8 -9.10 -8.90 0.77
N ASP A 9 -8.17 -8.54 -0.12
CA ASP A 9 -6.73 -8.49 0.22
C ASP A 9 -6.18 -7.06 0.17
N LEU A 10 -6.62 -6.26 -0.79
CA LEU A 10 -6.25 -4.86 -0.96
C LEU A 10 -7.49 -3.98 -1.18
N ALA A 11 -7.47 -2.79 -0.59
CA ALA A 11 -8.47 -1.74 -0.82
C ALA A 11 -7.77 -0.41 -1.11
N PHE A 12 -8.42 0.42 -1.93
CA PHE A 12 -7.88 1.69 -2.40
C PHE A 12 -8.84 2.84 -2.11
N LYS A 13 -8.29 3.95 -1.60
CA LYS A 13 -8.99 5.23 -1.48
C LYS A 13 -8.03 6.33 -1.91
N ARG A 14 -8.24 6.90 -3.11
CA ARG A 14 -7.26 7.81 -3.72
C ARG A 14 -5.92 7.05 -3.84
N TYR A 15 -4.85 7.57 -3.25
CA TYR A 15 -3.53 6.93 -3.21
C TYR A 15 -3.32 6.09 -1.94
N ASN A 16 -4.26 6.07 -0.99
CA ASN A 16 -4.17 5.22 0.19
C ASN A 16 -4.42 3.77 -0.20
N VAL A 17 -3.68 2.88 0.46
CA VAL A 17 -3.75 1.44 0.27
C VAL A 17 -3.95 0.81 1.64
N ALA A 18 -4.95 -0.05 1.74
CA ALA A 18 -5.23 -0.84 2.92
C ALA A 18 -5.12 -2.33 2.58
N THR A 19 -4.78 -3.15 3.58
CA THR A 19 -4.87 -4.60 3.54
C THR A 19 -5.93 -5.08 4.52
N ASN A 20 -6.49 -6.27 4.32
CA ASN A 20 -7.45 -6.83 5.26
C ASN A 20 -6.73 -7.37 6.50
N SER A 21 -6.38 -6.43 7.38
CA SER A 21 -5.64 -6.67 8.61
C SER A 21 -5.84 -5.53 9.58
N GLY A 22 -5.39 -5.73 10.83
CA GLY A 22 -5.28 -4.67 11.83
C GLY A 22 -6.56 -3.84 11.98
N THR A 23 -6.44 -2.53 11.77
CA THR A 23 -7.58 -1.61 11.89
C THR A 23 -8.51 -1.56 10.68
N SER A 24 -8.15 -2.19 9.56
CA SER A 24 -8.91 -2.19 8.31
C SER A 24 -9.83 -3.41 8.18
N GLY A 25 -9.50 -4.53 8.83
CA GLY A 25 -10.30 -5.75 8.77
C GLY A 25 -9.75 -6.87 9.65
N SER A 26 -10.54 -7.92 9.83
CA SER A 26 -10.22 -9.06 10.71
C SER A 26 -9.35 -10.14 10.05
N GLY A 27 -8.95 -9.95 8.78
CA GLY A 27 -8.07 -10.88 8.09
C GLY A 27 -6.65 -10.90 8.64
N SER A 28 -5.85 -11.87 8.19
CA SER A 28 -4.42 -11.99 8.54
C SER A 28 -3.49 -11.33 7.52
N GLY A 29 -4.01 -10.35 6.77
CA GLY A 29 -3.25 -9.71 5.71
C GLY A 29 -2.14 -8.78 6.23
N GLY A 30 -1.51 -8.07 5.30
CA GLY A 30 -0.48 -7.07 5.60
C GLY A 30 0.43 -6.87 4.41
N ALA A 31 1.37 -5.94 4.52
CA ALA A 31 2.36 -5.73 3.47
C ALA A 31 3.71 -5.36 4.04
N CYS A 32 4.76 -5.61 3.26
CA CYS A 32 6.10 -5.15 3.54
C CYS A 32 6.85 -4.80 2.26
N ASP A 33 7.89 -3.97 2.37
CA ASP A 33 8.76 -3.61 1.27
C ASP A 33 9.81 -4.72 1.08
N SER A 34 9.84 -5.36 -0.09
CA SER A 34 10.80 -6.43 -0.39
C SER A 34 12.25 -5.94 -0.46
N GLY A 35 12.47 -4.62 -0.50
CA GLY A 35 13.76 -4.00 -0.78
C GLY A 35 14.17 -4.10 -2.25
N GLN A 36 13.32 -4.66 -3.12
CA GLN A 36 13.57 -4.82 -4.55
C GLN A 36 12.79 -3.80 -5.37
N THR A 37 13.32 -3.48 -6.56
CA THR A 37 12.66 -2.59 -7.52
C THR A 37 12.35 -3.25 -8.87
N ASN A 38 12.93 -4.42 -9.13
CA ASN A 38 12.68 -5.19 -10.35
C ASN A 38 11.56 -6.21 -10.11
N PHE A 39 10.38 -5.94 -10.66
CA PHE A 39 9.21 -6.83 -10.54
C PHE A 39 9.41 -8.20 -11.19
N SER A 40 10.33 -8.32 -12.15
CA SER A 40 10.64 -9.59 -12.81
C SER A 40 11.47 -10.54 -11.94
N ASN A 41 11.99 -10.09 -10.80
CA ASN A 41 12.72 -10.96 -9.86
C ASN A 41 11.82 -12.10 -9.35
N THR A 42 12.45 -13.21 -8.96
CA THR A 42 11.76 -14.28 -8.23
C THR A 42 11.57 -13.83 -6.78
N PHE A 43 10.34 -13.95 -6.29
CA PHE A 43 9.97 -13.70 -4.90
C PHE A 43 9.40 -14.99 -4.32
N ASN A 44 9.62 -15.21 -3.03
CA ASN A 44 9.12 -16.37 -2.29
C ASN A 44 8.25 -15.96 -1.07
N GLY A 45 8.12 -14.66 -0.83
CA GLY A 45 7.29 -14.10 0.22
C GLY A 45 7.95 -14.10 1.61
N SER A 46 9.22 -14.49 1.72
CA SER A 46 10.00 -14.43 2.97
C SER A 46 11.01 -13.28 2.99
N GLU A 47 10.91 -12.32 2.07
CA GLU A 47 11.82 -11.18 1.97
C GLU A 47 11.72 -10.24 3.18
N CYS A 48 10.53 -10.17 3.77
CA CYS A 48 10.23 -9.28 4.88
C CYS A 48 9.03 -9.78 5.69
N THR A 49 8.84 -9.20 6.88
CA THR A 49 7.69 -9.45 7.75
C THR A 49 6.57 -8.49 7.40
N ALA A 50 5.37 -9.02 7.12
CA ALA A 50 4.21 -8.21 6.82
C ALA A 50 3.84 -7.31 8.01
N VAL A 51 3.60 -6.03 7.72
CA VAL A 51 3.07 -5.04 8.67
C VAL A 51 1.57 -4.91 8.45
N VAL A 52 0.81 -4.99 9.54
CA VAL A 52 -0.65 -4.86 9.52
C VAL A 52 -1.08 -3.40 9.43
N ASP A 53 -2.32 -3.16 9.01
CA ASP A 53 -2.87 -1.83 8.86
C ASP A 53 -3.11 -1.13 10.20
N LEU A 54 -2.82 0.18 10.22
CA LEU A 54 -3.01 1.05 11.36
C LEU A 54 -3.86 2.25 10.97
N LYS A 55 -4.58 2.80 11.96
CA LYS A 55 -5.26 4.07 11.78
C LYS A 55 -4.24 5.19 11.92
N LEU A 56 -3.90 5.82 10.80
CA LEU A 56 -2.93 6.90 10.73
C LEU A 56 -3.61 8.20 10.35
N SER A 57 -3.14 9.30 10.94
CA SER A 57 -3.64 10.63 10.66
C SER A 57 -2.60 11.42 9.87
N SER A 58 -3.05 12.11 8.83
CA SER A 58 -2.26 13.15 8.16
C SER A 58 -2.78 14.51 8.62
N SER A 59 -1.86 15.41 8.94
CA SER A 59 -2.16 16.82 9.25
C SER A 59 -2.64 17.61 8.03
N GLY A 60 -2.53 17.02 6.83
CA GLY A 60 -2.88 17.66 5.56
C GLY A 60 -1.77 18.54 5.02
N GLY A 61 -1.92 18.98 3.77
CA GLY A 61 -0.92 19.79 3.04
C GLY A 61 -0.80 19.38 1.57
N GLY A 62 -0.68 20.36 0.67
CA GLY A 62 -0.76 20.10 -0.77
C GLY A 62 -2.17 19.62 -1.18
N PRO A 63 -2.33 18.59 -2.03
CA PRO A 63 -3.63 18.10 -2.52
C PRO A 63 -4.41 17.28 -1.48
N VAL A 64 -4.01 17.31 -0.21
CA VAL A 64 -4.59 16.47 0.85
C VAL A 64 -5.18 17.31 1.97
N SER A 65 -6.46 17.09 2.27
CA SER A 65 -7.09 17.53 3.51
C SER A 65 -6.63 16.66 4.68
N ALA A 66 -6.54 17.24 5.88
CA ALA A 66 -6.35 16.46 7.10
C ALA A 66 -7.35 15.30 7.15
N SER A 67 -6.86 14.09 7.41
CA SER A 67 -7.67 12.86 7.38
C SER A 67 -7.09 11.82 8.33
N SER A 68 -7.95 10.90 8.77
CA SER A 68 -7.55 9.76 9.59
C SER A 68 -8.14 8.51 8.95
N GLU A 69 -7.27 7.63 8.46
CA GLU A 69 -7.63 6.50 7.63
C GLU A 69 -6.95 5.24 8.16
N SER A 70 -7.65 4.10 8.05
CA SER A 70 -7.03 2.79 8.26
C SER A 70 -6.33 2.37 6.98
N ILE A 71 -5.00 2.30 7.03
CA ILE A 71 -4.13 2.12 5.87
C ILE A 71 -2.91 1.26 6.23
N ASN A 72 -2.28 0.69 5.22
CA ASN A 72 -1.05 -0.05 5.40
C ASN A 72 0.14 0.92 5.51
N PRO A 73 0.86 0.94 6.65
CA PRO A 73 1.93 1.91 6.89
C PRO A 73 3.16 1.72 5.97
N THR A 74 3.37 0.55 5.38
CA THR A 74 4.50 0.33 4.49
C THR A 74 4.23 0.80 3.07
N MET A 75 2.96 0.78 2.64
CA MET A 75 2.55 1.20 1.30
C MET A 75 1.97 2.61 1.23
N ALA A 76 1.42 3.15 2.32
CA ALA A 76 0.64 4.39 2.28
C ALA A 76 0.78 5.27 3.54
N ALA A 77 1.91 5.21 4.27
CA ALA A 77 2.12 6.11 5.40
C ALA A 77 2.04 7.59 4.98
N PRO A 78 1.43 8.46 5.81
CA PRO A 78 1.42 9.90 5.58
C PRO A 78 2.85 10.45 5.50
N LEU A 79 3.10 11.29 4.48
CA LEU A 79 4.43 11.86 4.23
C LEU A 79 4.87 12.90 5.27
N ASP A 80 3.95 13.40 6.09
CA ASP A 80 4.17 14.37 7.16
C ASP A 80 4.52 13.73 8.51
N LEU A 81 4.63 12.39 8.58
CA LEU A 81 5.18 11.72 9.76
C LEU A 81 6.67 12.07 9.92
N SER A 82 7.00 12.76 11.01
CA SER A 82 8.37 13.18 11.32
C SER A 82 8.71 12.88 12.78
N PRO A 83 9.68 11.98 13.07
CA PRO A 83 10.39 11.14 12.09
C PRO A 83 9.47 10.06 11.48
N MET A 84 9.74 9.64 10.25
CA MET A 84 9.08 8.48 9.65
C MET A 84 9.53 7.21 10.40
N PRO A 85 8.62 6.41 10.97
CA PRO A 85 8.99 5.17 11.64
C PRO A 85 9.72 4.20 10.71
N SER A 86 10.63 3.39 11.25
CA SER A 86 11.31 2.35 10.46
C SER A 86 10.30 1.36 9.88
N GLY A 87 10.48 0.99 8.61
CA GLY A 87 9.55 0.12 7.87
C GLY A 87 8.29 0.81 7.34
N TYR A 88 8.10 2.10 7.64
CA TYR A 88 6.99 2.89 7.09
C TYR A 88 7.42 3.60 5.82
N GLY A 89 6.47 3.84 4.93
CA GLY A 89 6.71 4.52 3.69
C GLY A 89 5.49 4.58 2.82
N THR A 90 5.72 4.95 1.56
CA THR A 90 4.66 5.04 0.57
C THR A 90 5.11 4.48 -0.77
N TRP A 91 4.16 4.01 -1.57
CA TRP A 91 4.38 3.58 -2.95
C TRP A 91 4.66 4.74 -3.91
N TYR A 92 4.50 6.01 -3.50
CA TYR A 92 4.75 7.17 -4.34
C TYR A 92 5.77 8.16 -3.74
N SER A 93 6.24 9.11 -4.55
CA SER A 93 6.82 10.36 -4.09
C SER A 93 5.86 11.50 -4.43
N TYR A 94 5.96 12.61 -3.71
CA TYR A 94 5.10 13.76 -3.91
C TYR A 94 5.96 15.03 -4.07
N SER A 95 5.76 15.74 -5.17
CA SER A 95 6.43 17.01 -5.46
C SER A 95 5.56 17.85 -6.38
N ASN A 96 5.46 19.16 -6.12
CA ASN A 96 4.72 20.12 -6.96
C ASN A 96 3.29 19.69 -7.32
N GLY A 97 2.54 19.08 -6.40
CA GLY A 97 1.16 18.63 -6.66
C GLY A 97 1.05 17.29 -7.38
N ILE A 98 2.15 16.64 -7.73
CA ILE A 98 2.19 15.42 -8.54
C ILE A 98 2.65 14.24 -7.68
N LEU A 99 1.94 13.12 -7.78
CA LEU A 99 2.32 11.84 -7.20
C LEU A 99 3.03 10.98 -8.24
N THR A 100 4.27 10.59 -7.99
CA THR A 100 5.03 9.71 -8.90
C THR A 100 5.22 8.35 -8.26
N ALA A 101 4.80 7.27 -8.93
CA ALA A 101 5.00 5.93 -8.43
C ALA A 101 6.50 5.64 -8.21
N ARG A 102 6.84 5.08 -7.06
CA ARG A 102 8.16 4.50 -6.81
C ARG A 102 8.17 3.09 -7.41
N THR A 103 9.32 2.67 -7.91
CA THR A 103 9.50 1.32 -8.45
C THR A 103 9.59 0.23 -7.38
N LYS A 104 9.14 0.47 -6.16
CA LYS A 104 9.21 -0.52 -5.06
C LYS A 104 8.33 -1.72 -5.35
N VAL A 105 8.83 -2.91 -5.04
CA VAL A 105 8.03 -4.14 -5.03
C VAL A 105 7.68 -4.48 -3.59
N PHE A 106 6.39 -4.58 -3.31
CA PHE A 106 5.86 -4.95 -2.01
C PHE A 106 5.50 -6.43 -2.00
N ILE A 107 5.73 -7.09 -0.87
CA ILE A 107 5.13 -8.40 -0.59
C ILE A 107 3.84 -8.13 0.19
N VAL A 108 2.71 -8.54 -0.38
CA VAL A 108 1.40 -8.45 0.24
C VAL A 108 0.97 -9.84 0.68
N THR A 109 0.65 -9.98 1.96
CA THR A 109 -0.03 -11.15 2.50
C THR A 109 -1.54 -10.88 2.43
N GLY A 110 -2.27 -11.74 1.75
CA GLY A 110 -3.72 -11.71 1.66
C GLY A 110 -4.40 -12.14 2.96
N SER A 111 -5.71 -11.91 3.03
CA SER A 111 -6.54 -12.24 4.18
C SER A 111 -6.57 -13.73 4.53
N ASP A 112 -6.31 -14.59 3.55
CA ASP A 112 -6.20 -16.05 3.65
C ASP A 112 -4.76 -16.56 3.84
N GLY A 113 -3.77 -15.66 3.89
CA GLY A 113 -2.35 -15.99 4.01
C GLY A 113 -1.63 -16.21 2.67
N ALA A 114 -2.32 -16.15 1.52
CA ALA A 114 -1.67 -16.17 0.22
C ALA A 114 -0.75 -14.96 0.06
N LYS A 115 0.36 -15.10 -0.67
CA LYS A 115 1.32 -14.00 -0.86
C LYS A 115 1.39 -13.56 -2.31
N TYR A 116 1.64 -12.26 -2.48
CA TYR A 116 1.69 -11.60 -3.78
C TYR A 116 2.86 -10.62 -3.81
N ALA A 117 3.57 -10.56 -4.93
CA ALA A 117 4.40 -9.40 -5.24
C ALA A 117 3.53 -8.35 -5.93
N VAL A 118 3.60 -7.10 -5.48
CA VAL A 118 2.82 -5.96 -6.00
C VAL A 118 3.74 -4.79 -6.29
N GLN A 119 3.63 -4.19 -7.46
CA GLN A 119 4.35 -2.96 -7.82
C GLN A 119 3.38 -1.93 -8.41
N PHE A 120 3.39 -0.73 -7.85
CA PHE A 120 2.63 0.41 -8.36
C PHE A 120 3.35 1.05 -9.53
N LEU A 121 2.57 1.45 -10.53
CA LEU A 121 3.07 1.95 -11.82
C LEU A 121 2.63 3.39 -12.08
N ASP A 122 1.40 3.74 -11.69
CA ASP A 122 0.86 5.09 -11.93
C ASP A 122 -0.30 5.41 -10.97
N TYR A 123 -0.63 6.70 -10.85
CA TYR A 123 -1.82 7.21 -10.17
C TYR A 123 -2.77 7.95 -11.11
N TYR A 124 -2.30 8.30 -12.31
CA TYR A 124 -3.03 9.11 -13.26
C TYR A 124 -3.41 8.27 -14.48
N ASN A 125 -4.52 8.61 -15.12
CA ASN A 125 -4.85 8.05 -16.43
C ASN A 125 -4.08 8.77 -17.55
N ALA A 126 -4.25 8.31 -18.80
CA ALA A 126 -3.59 8.90 -19.97
C ALA A 126 -3.92 10.40 -20.20
N ALA A 127 -5.02 10.91 -19.64
CA ALA A 127 -5.40 12.32 -19.71
C ALA A 127 -4.86 13.15 -18.53
N GLY A 128 -4.06 12.56 -17.64
CA GLY A 128 -3.52 13.23 -16.44
C GLY A 128 -4.54 13.39 -15.31
N THR A 129 -5.67 12.69 -15.36
CA THR A 129 -6.67 12.73 -14.27
C THR A 129 -6.22 11.84 -13.12
N SER A 130 -6.16 12.40 -11.90
CA SER A 130 -5.78 11.65 -10.68
C SER A 130 -6.83 10.64 -10.23
N GLY A 131 -6.43 9.61 -9.48
CA GLY A 131 -7.36 8.63 -8.90
C GLY A 131 -7.53 7.37 -9.74
N PHE A 132 -6.57 7.09 -10.61
CA PHE A 132 -6.52 5.90 -11.47
C PHE A 132 -5.27 5.09 -11.12
N PRO A 133 -5.22 4.44 -9.93
CA PRO A 133 -4.06 3.65 -9.55
C PRO A 133 -3.87 2.50 -10.54
N LYS A 134 -2.67 2.42 -11.10
CA LYS A 134 -2.23 1.33 -11.96
C LYS A 134 -1.14 0.57 -11.22
N PHE A 135 -1.29 -0.73 -11.15
CA PHE A 135 -0.31 -1.61 -10.52
C PHE A 135 -0.27 -2.95 -11.25
N GLN A 136 0.82 -3.67 -11.06
CA GLN A 136 0.98 -5.05 -11.49
C GLN A 136 1.19 -5.95 -10.28
N TRP A 137 0.78 -7.20 -10.40
CA TRP A 137 0.89 -8.16 -9.32
C TRP A 137 1.10 -9.58 -9.85
N LYS A 138 1.68 -10.44 -9.03
CA LYS A 138 1.78 -11.89 -9.26
C LYS A 138 1.69 -12.64 -7.94
N LYS A 139 1.03 -13.79 -7.95
CA LYS A 139 0.98 -14.70 -6.80
C LYS A 139 2.35 -15.38 -6.62
N LEU A 140 2.72 -15.67 -5.37
CA LEU A 140 3.95 -16.36 -4.97
C LEU A 140 3.68 -17.82 -4.60
#